data_AF-A0A2I4D8G1-F1
#
_entry.id   AF-A0A2I4D8G1-F1
#
_cell.length_a   1.000
_cell.length_b   1.000
_cell.length_c   1.000
_cell.angle_alpha   90.00
_cell.angle_beta   90.00
_cell.angle_gamma   90.00
#
_symmetry.space_group_name_H-M   'P 1'
#
loop_
_entity.id
_entity.type
_entity.pdbx_description
1 polymer ?
#
loop_
_entity_poly.entity_id
_entity_poly.type
_entity_poly.pdbx_seq_one_letter_code
_entity_poly.pdbx_strand_id
1 'polypeptide(L)'
;MDADPSDVTPTSSNRKSSAITGSARKIKDNAADWHNLMLRWDKLNGEGFSSATNIVNMRRQTLSSQGGGLGESTSVPSDQLQAVEASLQEECSRLQEVVQKMAAVLKKMERLVETQRGIQELEQFQFGPGGRTVPLFHSWTTKDFEQTCSLLLVDFRQELKLKQMILEELAHTTNPDLNLVYLSCWLHQPFFQTQTRLSLEALLLETGHRPL
;
A
#
# COMPACT_ATOMS: atom_id res chain seq x y z
N MET A 1 58.26 25.23 -28.98
CA MET A 1 56.88 24.78 -29.23
C MET A 1 56.80 23.40 -28.61
N ASP A 2 56.39 23.33 -27.35
CA ASP A 2 56.00 22.07 -26.69
C ASP A 2 55.17 22.49 -25.47
N ALA A 3 53.88 22.19 -25.48
CA ALA A 3 53.00 22.34 -24.33
C ALA A 3 52.00 21.17 -24.35
N ASP A 4 52.16 20.34 -23.32
CA ASP A 4 51.39 19.15 -22.95
C ASP A 4 49.94 19.50 -22.59
N PRO A 5 48.91 18.77 -23.05
CA PRO A 5 47.53 19.04 -22.65
C PRO A 5 47.19 18.23 -21.40
N SER A 6 47.15 18.92 -20.26
CA SER A 6 46.65 18.38 -19.00
C SER A 6 45.20 17.88 -19.14
N ASP A 7 45.02 16.60 -18.86
CA ASP A 7 43.79 15.83 -18.70
C ASP A 7 42.85 16.49 -17.66
N VAL A 8 41.65 16.89 -18.10
CA VAL A 8 40.61 17.46 -17.25
C VAL A 8 39.60 16.37 -16.92
N THR A 9 39.78 15.76 -15.75
CA THR A 9 38.78 14.86 -15.15
C THR A 9 37.45 15.59 -14.90
N PRO A 10 36.29 15.00 -15.22
CA PRO A 10 35.01 15.64 -14.97
C PRO A 10 34.68 15.56 -13.48
N THR A 11 34.62 16.72 -12.83
CA THR A 11 34.17 16.84 -11.44
C THR A 11 32.70 16.46 -11.35
N SER A 12 32.43 15.36 -10.64
CA SER A 12 31.10 14.96 -10.16
C SER A 12 30.38 16.15 -9.53
N SER A 13 29.37 16.66 -10.21
CA SER A 13 28.53 17.76 -9.73
C SER A 13 27.58 17.23 -8.66
N ASN A 14 28.10 17.13 -7.43
CA ASN A 14 27.28 17.07 -6.23
C ASN A 14 26.43 18.35 -6.18
N ARG A 15 25.20 18.29 -6.69
CA ARG A 15 24.23 19.39 -6.60
C ARG A 15 23.92 19.60 -5.12
N LYS A 16 24.60 20.59 -4.55
CA LYS A 16 24.32 21.11 -3.21
C LYS A 16 22.83 21.43 -3.13
N SER A 17 22.14 20.79 -2.18
CA SER A 17 20.72 21.00 -1.93
C SER A 17 20.47 22.45 -1.52
N SER A 18 20.06 23.29 -2.46
CA SER A 18 19.47 24.58 -2.14
C SER A 18 18.26 24.33 -1.23
N ALA A 19 18.10 25.11 -0.16
CA ALA A 19 16.97 24.98 0.75
C ALA A 19 15.66 24.97 -0.06
N ILE A 20 15.02 23.81 -0.16
CA ILE A 20 13.82 23.64 -0.96
C ILE A 20 12.69 24.38 -0.25
N THR A 21 12.07 25.36 -0.92
CA THR A 21 10.91 26.11 -0.42
C THR A 21 9.74 26.02 -1.42
N GLY A 22 8.53 26.34 -0.97
CA GLY A 22 7.34 26.35 -1.84
C GLY A 22 6.92 24.95 -2.34
N SER A 23 6.48 24.88 -3.60
CA SER A 23 5.94 23.68 -4.24
C SER A 23 6.89 22.47 -4.16
N ALA A 24 8.18 22.68 -4.43
CA ALA A 24 9.17 21.61 -4.40
C ALA A 24 9.31 20.97 -3.01
N ARG A 25 9.21 21.76 -1.93
CA ARG A 25 9.31 21.21 -0.57
C ARG A 25 8.12 20.32 -0.28
N LYS A 26 6.91 20.83 -0.60
CA LYS A 26 5.68 20.07 -0.42
C LYS A 26 5.67 18.77 -1.22
N ILE A 27 6.12 18.79 -2.48
CA ILE A 27 6.20 17.56 -3.30
C ILE A 27 7.18 16.56 -2.69
N LYS A 28 8.32 17.04 -2.18
CA LYS A 28 9.31 16.18 -1.53
C LYS A 28 8.75 15.54 -0.25
N ASP A 29 8.14 16.34 0.62
CA ASP A 29 7.51 15.84 1.85
C ASP A 29 6.39 14.84 1.52
N ASN A 30 5.58 15.12 0.49
CA ASN A 30 4.52 14.25 0.00
C ASN A 30 5.05 12.87 -0.46
N ALA A 31 6.18 12.83 -1.16
CA ALA A 31 6.82 11.57 -1.57
C ALA A 31 7.31 10.74 -0.37
N ALA A 32 7.86 11.39 0.64
CA ALA A 32 8.25 10.71 1.89
C ALA A 32 7.02 10.13 2.62
N ASP A 33 5.92 10.89 2.68
CA ASP A 33 4.68 10.43 3.30
C ASP A 33 4.06 9.24 2.55
N TRP A 34 4.11 9.24 1.21
CA TRP A 34 3.70 8.08 0.40
C TRP A 34 4.46 6.82 0.78
N HIS A 35 5.79 6.91 0.91
CA HIS A 35 6.61 5.77 1.33
C HIS A 35 6.24 5.28 2.73
N ASN A 36 6.10 6.21 3.70
CA ASN A 36 5.71 5.87 5.07
C ASN A 36 4.33 5.20 5.14
N LEU A 37 3.38 5.68 4.33
CA LEU A 37 2.04 5.09 4.24
C LEU A 37 2.07 3.71 3.59
N MET A 38 2.93 3.47 2.59
CA MET A 38 3.11 2.13 2.01
C MET A 38 3.68 1.16 3.05
N LEU A 39 4.73 1.53 3.78
CA LEU A 39 5.30 0.66 4.83
C LEU A 39 4.25 0.31 5.90
N ARG A 40 3.41 1.29 6.27
CA ARG A 40 2.30 1.06 7.20
C ARG A 40 1.25 0.13 6.61
N TRP A 41 0.92 0.28 5.34
CA TRP A 41 0.00 -0.62 4.63
C TRP A 41 0.53 -2.05 4.62
N ASP A 42 1.79 -2.27 4.26
CA ASP A 42 2.41 -3.60 4.20
C ASP A 42 2.39 -4.29 5.57
N LYS A 43 2.67 -3.55 6.64
CA LYS A 43 2.57 -4.06 8.02
C LYS A 43 1.14 -4.52 8.33
N LEU A 44 0.14 -3.67 8.06
CA LEU A 44 -1.26 -4.02 8.26
C LEU A 44 -1.67 -5.22 7.40
N ASN A 45 -1.14 -5.33 6.18
CA ASN A 45 -1.43 -6.46 5.29
C ASN A 45 -0.98 -7.78 5.90
N GLY A 46 0.24 -7.82 6.47
CA GLY A 46 0.74 -8.99 7.20
C GLY A 46 -0.09 -9.32 8.44
N GLU A 47 -0.44 -8.31 9.24
CA GLU A 47 -1.31 -8.49 10.43
C GLU A 47 -2.68 -9.07 10.05
N GLY A 48 -3.27 -8.54 8.99
CA GLY A 48 -4.55 -9.01 8.44
C GLY A 48 -4.47 -10.43 7.89
N PHE A 49 -3.40 -10.76 7.16
CA PHE A 49 -3.19 -12.10 6.62
C PHE A 49 -3.10 -13.16 7.71
N SER A 50 -2.40 -12.84 8.80
CA SER A 50 -2.34 -13.69 9.99
C SER A 50 -3.74 -13.93 10.58
N SER A 51 -4.56 -12.87 10.76
CA SER A 51 -5.94 -13.02 11.28
C SER A 51 -6.80 -13.86 10.35
N ALA A 52 -6.76 -13.57 9.05
CA ALA A 52 -7.51 -14.31 8.04
C ALA A 52 -7.15 -15.80 8.04
N THR A 53 -5.85 -16.11 8.16
CA THR A 53 -5.37 -17.50 8.25
C THR A 53 -5.88 -18.20 9.50
N ASN A 54 -5.86 -17.52 10.66
CA ASN A 54 -6.39 -18.05 11.90
C ASN A 54 -7.90 -18.36 11.80
N ILE A 55 -8.69 -17.45 11.22
CA ILE A 55 -10.13 -17.64 10.97
C ILE A 55 -10.38 -18.91 10.15
N VAL A 56 -9.67 -19.07 9.02
CA VAL A 56 -9.82 -20.24 8.14
C VAL A 56 -9.44 -21.54 8.87
N ASN A 57 -8.35 -21.52 9.64
CA ASN A 57 -7.89 -22.69 10.39
C ASN A 57 -8.86 -23.09 11.52
N MET A 58 -9.34 -22.13 12.30
CA MET A 58 -10.32 -22.36 13.36
C MET A 58 -11.62 -22.94 12.80
N ARG A 59 -12.13 -22.39 11.69
CA ARG A 59 -13.33 -22.93 11.02
C ARG A 59 -13.15 -24.36 10.55
N ARG A 60 -11.97 -24.70 10.01
CA ARG A 60 -11.66 -26.07 9.59
C ARG A 60 -11.72 -27.04 10.77
N GLN A 61 -11.23 -26.65 11.95
CA GLN A 61 -11.29 -27.44 13.17
C GLN A 61 -12.74 -27.63 13.66
N THR A 62 -13.57 -26.61 13.56
CA THR A 62 -15.01 -26.70 13.90
C THR A 62 -15.74 -27.65 12.94
N LEU A 63 -15.50 -27.55 11.63
CA LEU A 63 -16.11 -28.41 10.61
C LEU A 63 -15.69 -29.88 10.73
N SER A 64 -14.41 -30.16 11.01
CA SER A 64 -13.95 -31.53 11.25
C SER A 64 -14.56 -32.13 12.52
N SER A 65 -14.87 -31.29 13.52
CA SER A 65 -15.48 -31.70 14.78
C SER A 65 -16.99 -31.96 14.67
N GLN A 66 -17.67 -31.30 13.73
CA GLN A 66 -19.11 -31.46 13.48
C GLN A 66 -19.43 -32.49 12.37
N GLY A 67 -18.50 -32.70 11.43
CA GLY A 67 -18.66 -33.56 10.24
C GLY A 67 -18.24 -35.01 10.40
N GLY A 68 -18.31 -35.59 11.60
CA GLY A 68 -18.02 -37.00 11.85
C GLY A 68 -19.01 -37.93 11.15
N GLY A 69 -18.65 -38.43 9.97
CA GLY A 69 -19.33 -39.56 9.34
C GLY A 69 -19.13 -40.84 10.17
N LEU A 70 -20.26 -41.46 10.56
CA LEU A 70 -20.44 -42.87 10.93
C LEU A 70 -19.22 -43.56 11.60
N GLY A 71 -18.97 -43.27 12.87
CA GLY A 71 -18.07 -44.07 13.70
C GLY A 71 -17.50 -43.28 14.87
N GLU A 72 -17.93 -43.63 16.08
CA GLU A 72 -17.47 -43.10 17.38
C GLU A 72 -17.89 -41.66 17.71
N SER A 73 -19.04 -41.57 18.38
CA SER A 73 -19.56 -40.38 19.06
C SER A 73 -18.60 -39.91 20.17
N THR A 74 -17.55 -39.17 19.81
CA THR A 74 -16.88 -38.29 20.76
C THR A 74 -17.59 -36.95 20.72
N SER A 75 -18.61 -36.77 21.57
CA SER A 75 -19.26 -35.48 21.74
C SER A 75 -18.20 -34.47 22.22
N VAL A 76 -17.87 -33.49 21.39
CA VAL A 76 -17.03 -32.37 21.84
C VAL A 76 -17.76 -31.67 22.99
N PRO A 77 -17.09 -31.43 24.14
CA PRO A 77 -17.70 -30.71 25.25
C PRO A 77 -18.25 -29.37 24.78
N SER A 78 -19.47 -29.02 25.18
CA SER A 78 -20.12 -27.75 24.80
C SER A 78 -19.25 -26.53 25.13
N ASP A 79 -18.44 -26.62 26.20
CA ASP A 79 -17.51 -25.57 26.63
C ASP A 79 -16.35 -25.35 25.64
N GLN A 80 -15.85 -26.41 24.98
CA GLN A 80 -14.81 -26.28 23.96
C GLN A 80 -15.35 -25.62 22.68
N LEU A 81 -16.59 -25.92 22.29
CA LEU A 81 -17.22 -25.31 21.13
C LEU A 81 -17.42 -23.80 21.34
N GLN A 82 -17.89 -23.41 22.52
CA GLN A 82 -18.04 -22.00 22.91
C GLN A 82 -16.70 -21.25 22.95
N ALA A 83 -15.63 -21.89 23.44
CA ALA A 83 -14.29 -21.29 23.44
C ALA A 83 -13.78 -21.03 22.02
N VAL A 84 -13.97 -21.98 21.09
CA VAL A 84 -13.57 -21.81 19.67
C VAL A 84 -14.38 -20.70 19.00
N GLU A 85 -15.70 -20.64 19.24
CA GLU A 85 -16.55 -19.56 18.71
C GLU A 85 -16.13 -18.18 19.24
N ALA A 86 -15.78 -18.07 20.53
CA ALA A 86 -15.28 -16.84 21.11
C ALA A 86 -13.96 -16.40 20.48
N SER A 87 -12.99 -17.32 20.30
CA SER A 87 -11.72 -17.03 19.62
C SER A 87 -11.91 -16.66 18.15
N LEU A 88 -12.86 -17.29 17.46
CA LEU A 88 -13.20 -16.94 16.08
C LEU A 88 -13.74 -15.51 16.00
N GLN A 89 -14.64 -15.13 16.91
CA GLN A 89 -15.20 -13.79 16.98
C GLN A 89 -14.13 -12.73 17.28
N GLU A 90 -13.15 -13.05 18.12
CA GLU A 90 -12.00 -12.19 18.41
C GLU A 90 -11.16 -11.97 17.14
N GLU A 91 -10.82 -13.02 16.40
CA GLU A 91 -10.03 -12.89 15.15
C GLU A 91 -10.80 -12.14 14.05
N CYS A 92 -12.12 -12.33 13.93
CA CYS A 92 -12.96 -11.53 13.04
C CYS A 92 -12.94 -10.05 13.42
N SER A 93 -13.04 -9.73 14.72
CA SER A 93 -12.98 -8.35 15.22
C SER A 93 -11.60 -7.73 14.96
N ARG A 94 -10.52 -8.50 15.15
CA ARG A 94 -9.16 -8.07 14.84
C ARG A 94 -8.97 -7.79 13.34
N LEU A 95 -9.47 -8.67 12.48
CA LEU A 95 -9.41 -8.48 11.03
C LEU A 95 -10.19 -7.22 10.61
N GLN A 96 -11.37 -6.99 11.20
CA GLN A 96 -12.15 -5.78 10.98
C GLN A 96 -11.37 -4.52 11.38
N GLU A 97 -10.71 -4.53 12.53
CA GLU A 97 -9.87 -3.40 12.99
C GLU A 97 -8.71 -3.12 12.01
N VAL A 98 -8.06 -4.18 11.50
CA VAL A 98 -6.99 -4.05 10.49
C VAL A 98 -7.52 -3.38 9.22
N VAL A 99 -8.68 -3.81 8.69
CA VAL A 99 -9.29 -3.21 7.49
C VAL A 99 -9.67 -1.75 7.73
N GLN A 100 -10.18 -1.40 8.91
CA GLN A 100 -10.46 -0.01 9.26
C GLN A 100 -9.18 0.84 9.32
N LYS A 101 -8.09 0.30 9.88
CA LYS A 101 -6.77 0.97 9.87
C LYS A 101 -6.24 1.15 8.45
N MET A 102 -6.45 0.19 7.55
CA MET A 102 -6.11 0.30 6.12
C MET A 102 -6.93 1.39 5.44
N ALA A 103 -8.24 1.48 5.71
CA ALA A 103 -9.08 2.56 5.21
C ALA A 103 -8.60 3.94 5.70
N ALA A 104 -8.11 4.04 6.93
CA ALA A 104 -7.51 5.26 7.45
C ALA A 104 -6.17 5.61 6.76
N VAL A 105 -5.37 4.62 6.35
CA VAL A 105 -4.18 4.84 5.51
C VAL A 105 -4.58 5.38 4.15
N LEU A 106 -5.58 4.77 3.50
CA LEU A 106 -6.08 5.21 2.21
C LEU A 106 -6.57 6.67 2.26
N LYS A 107 -7.33 7.04 3.30
CA LYS A 107 -7.79 8.43 3.50
C LYS A 107 -6.64 9.43 3.62
N LYS A 108 -5.48 9.01 4.14
CA LYS A 108 -4.28 9.87 4.14
C LYS A 108 -3.70 9.99 2.74
N MET A 109 -3.62 8.91 1.99
CA MET A 109 -3.19 8.93 0.57
C MET A 109 -4.10 9.82 -0.29
N GLU A 110 -5.41 9.82 -0.04
CA GLU A 110 -6.35 10.74 -0.72
C GLU A 110 -5.98 12.20 -0.50
N ARG A 111 -5.67 12.59 0.75
CA ARG A 111 -5.21 13.95 1.09
C ARG A 111 -3.87 14.30 0.45
N LEU A 112 -2.97 13.32 0.30
CA LEU A 112 -1.70 13.49 -0.42
C LEU A 112 -1.94 13.81 -1.90
N VAL A 113 -2.89 13.15 -2.54
CA VAL A 113 -3.30 13.42 -3.93
C VAL A 113 -3.98 14.79 -4.06
N GLU A 114 -4.87 15.15 -3.15
CA GLU A 114 -5.50 16.48 -3.10
C GLU A 114 -4.45 17.59 -2.96
N THR A 115 -3.47 17.39 -2.09
CA THR A 115 -2.35 18.31 -1.92
C THR A 115 -1.55 18.44 -3.21
N GLN A 116 -1.25 17.32 -3.88
CA GLN A 116 -0.52 17.32 -5.14
C GLN A 116 -1.28 18.04 -6.26
N ARG A 117 -2.59 17.86 -6.32
CA ARG A 117 -3.47 18.58 -7.26
C ARG A 117 -3.48 20.08 -7.00
N GLY A 118 -3.60 20.51 -5.75
CA GLY A 118 -3.52 21.93 -5.40
C GLY A 118 -2.17 22.55 -5.78
N ILE A 119 -1.07 21.78 -5.71
CA ILE A 119 0.24 22.23 -6.21
C ILE A 119 0.23 22.34 -7.73
N GLN A 120 -0.35 21.37 -8.45
CA GLN A 120 -0.48 21.42 -9.92
C GLN A 120 -1.31 22.63 -10.39
N GLU A 121 -2.44 22.91 -9.72
CA GLU A 121 -3.29 24.07 -10.02
C GLU A 121 -2.55 25.39 -9.76
N LEU A 122 -1.81 25.49 -8.65
CA LEU A 122 -1.00 26.65 -8.33
C LEU A 122 0.10 26.89 -9.38
N GLU A 123 0.77 25.82 -9.81
CA GLU A 123 1.81 25.87 -10.85
C GLU A 123 1.21 26.27 -12.20
N GLN A 124 0.04 25.75 -12.56
CA GLN A 124 -0.68 26.15 -13.77
C GLN A 124 -1.11 27.62 -13.73
N PHE A 125 -1.51 28.12 -12.56
CA PHE A 125 -1.84 29.54 -12.37
C PHE A 125 -0.60 30.44 -12.52
N GLN A 126 0.55 30.04 -11.96
CA GLN A 126 1.77 30.84 -11.97
C GLN A 126 2.51 30.82 -13.32
N PHE A 127 2.51 29.68 -14.01
CA PHE A 127 3.34 29.47 -15.21
C PHE A 127 2.50 29.18 -16.48
N GLY A 128 1.18 29.18 -16.37
CA GLY A 128 0.26 28.87 -17.46
C GLY A 128 0.13 27.35 -17.73
N PRO A 129 -0.65 26.96 -18.76
CA PRO A 129 -0.93 25.55 -19.05
C PRO A 129 0.30 24.74 -19.48
N GLY A 130 1.37 25.41 -19.94
CA GLY A 130 2.65 24.77 -20.25
C GLY A 130 3.50 24.41 -19.02
N GLY A 131 3.13 24.91 -17.83
CA GLY A 131 3.89 24.70 -16.61
C GLY A 131 5.26 25.38 -16.63
N ARG A 132 6.13 25.00 -15.68
CA ARG A 132 7.51 25.49 -15.63
C ARG A 132 8.31 25.01 -16.83
N THR A 133 9.21 25.87 -17.33
CA THR A 133 10.20 25.50 -18.34
C THR A 133 11.33 24.61 -17.79
N VAL A 134 11.56 24.66 -16.47
CA VAL A 134 12.57 23.87 -15.77
C VAL A 134 11.88 23.01 -14.70
N PRO A 135 12.11 21.68 -14.68
CA PRO A 135 11.58 20.79 -13.65
C PRO A 135 11.99 21.22 -12.23
N LEU A 136 11.12 20.93 -11.26
CA LEU A 136 11.42 21.19 -9.84
C LEU A 136 12.51 20.29 -9.27
N PHE A 137 12.71 19.12 -9.88
CA PHE A 137 13.68 18.12 -9.46
C PHE A 137 14.53 17.67 -10.64
N HIS A 138 14.35 16.44 -11.10
CA HIS A 138 15.14 15.86 -12.19
C HIS A 138 14.43 16.04 -13.54
N SER A 139 13.46 15.18 -13.85
CA SER A 139 12.81 15.12 -15.16
C SER A 139 11.30 15.37 -15.10
N TRP A 140 10.65 15.11 -13.95
CA TRP A 140 9.20 15.22 -13.82
C TRP A 140 8.69 16.66 -13.72
N THR A 141 7.60 16.92 -14.43
CA THR A 141 6.73 18.07 -14.24
C THR A 141 5.83 17.88 -13.03
N THR A 142 5.24 18.96 -12.51
CA THR A 142 4.23 18.89 -11.44
C THR A 142 3.04 18.02 -11.82
N LYS A 143 2.70 17.95 -13.11
CA LYS A 143 1.64 17.10 -13.64
C LYS A 143 1.99 15.62 -13.54
N ASP A 144 3.24 15.25 -13.82
CA ASP A 144 3.69 13.85 -13.71
C ASP A 144 3.61 13.35 -12.27
N PHE A 145 3.95 14.20 -11.29
CA PHE A 145 3.75 13.90 -9.88
C PHE A 145 2.27 13.70 -9.51
N GLU A 146 1.38 14.57 -9.99
CA GLU A 146 -0.07 14.43 -9.76
C GLU A 146 -0.63 13.14 -10.36
N GLN A 147 -0.29 12.86 -11.61
CA GLN A 147 -0.74 11.66 -12.32
C GLN A 147 -0.23 10.40 -11.65
N THR A 148 1.05 10.36 -11.26
CA THR A 148 1.62 9.20 -10.57
C THR A 148 0.94 8.97 -9.23
N CYS A 149 0.78 10.00 -8.39
CA CYS A 149 0.09 9.87 -7.10
C CYS A 149 -1.38 9.44 -7.26
N SER A 150 -2.06 9.96 -8.29
CA SER A 150 -3.43 9.57 -8.64
C SER A 150 -3.52 8.10 -9.06
N LEU A 151 -2.58 7.61 -9.88
CA LEU A 151 -2.51 6.20 -10.29
C LEU A 151 -2.28 5.28 -9.09
N LEU A 152 -1.30 5.61 -8.23
CA LEU A 152 -1.07 4.86 -6.99
C LEU A 152 -2.35 4.75 -6.17
N LEU A 153 -3.07 5.85 -5.98
CA LEU A 153 -4.30 5.86 -5.19
C LEU A 153 -5.40 4.96 -5.77
N VAL A 154 -5.49 4.81 -7.10
CA VAL A 154 -6.46 3.89 -7.73
C VAL A 154 -6.18 2.44 -7.31
N ASP A 155 -4.92 2.01 -7.36
CA ASP A 155 -4.53 0.64 -7.02
C ASP A 155 -4.85 0.33 -5.55
N PHE A 156 -4.49 1.24 -4.63
CA PHE A 156 -4.82 1.12 -3.21
C PHE A 156 -6.33 1.11 -2.93
N ARG A 157 -7.12 1.86 -3.70
CA ARG A 157 -8.59 1.82 -3.59
C ARG A 157 -9.16 0.46 -4.00
N GLN A 158 -8.66 -0.12 -5.09
CA GLN A 158 -9.14 -1.44 -5.55
C GLN A 158 -8.73 -2.54 -4.58
N GLU A 159 -7.49 -2.51 -4.09
CA GLU A 159 -7.01 -3.47 -3.10
C GLU A 159 -7.81 -3.38 -1.79
N LEU A 160 -8.13 -2.17 -1.30
CA LEU A 160 -8.97 -2.03 -0.10
C LEU A 160 -10.37 -2.63 -0.30
N LYS A 161 -11.01 -2.39 -1.45
CA LYS A 161 -12.33 -2.95 -1.76
C LYS A 161 -12.31 -4.47 -1.74
N LEU A 162 -11.26 -5.08 -2.30
CA LEU A 162 -11.07 -6.53 -2.24
C LEU A 162 -10.95 -7.01 -0.79
N LYS A 163 -10.14 -6.35 0.04
CA LYS A 163 -9.96 -6.71 1.45
C LYS A 163 -11.24 -6.54 2.28
N GLN A 164 -12.07 -5.54 1.96
CA GLN A 164 -13.40 -5.37 2.56
C GLN A 164 -14.34 -6.52 2.18
N MET A 165 -14.38 -6.91 0.90
CA MET A 165 -15.17 -8.06 0.46
C MET A 165 -14.69 -9.34 1.15
N ILE A 166 -13.38 -9.57 1.24
CA ILE A 166 -12.84 -10.75 1.93
C ILE A 166 -13.24 -10.73 3.41
N LEU A 167 -13.18 -9.59 4.10
CA LEU A 167 -13.63 -9.47 5.49
C LEU A 167 -15.10 -9.89 5.66
N GLU A 168 -15.97 -9.48 4.74
CA GLU A 168 -17.40 -9.80 4.77
C GLU A 168 -17.68 -11.29 4.49
N GLU A 169 -16.88 -11.94 3.65
CA GLU A 169 -17.16 -13.29 3.15
C GLU A 169 -16.36 -14.40 3.86
N LEU A 170 -15.17 -14.10 4.38
CA LEU A 170 -14.22 -15.11 4.90
C LEU A 170 -14.81 -15.90 6.07
N ALA A 171 -15.47 -15.20 6.99
CA ALA A 171 -16.09 -15.78 8.16
C ALA A 171 -17.44 -16.46 7.86
N HIS A 172 -17.91 -16.48 6.60
CA HIS A 172 -19.14 -17.17 6.19
C HIS A 172 -18.87 -18.32 5.21
N THR A 173 -17.74 -18.28 4.51
CA THR A 173 -17.35 -19.28 3.50
C THR A 173 -17.04 -20.65 4.08
N THR A 174 -17.74 -21.69 3.58
CA THR A 174 -17.54 -23.10 3.94
C THR A 174 -16.72 -23.87 2.92
N ASN A 175 -16.57 -23.35 1.70
CA ASN A 175 -15.79 -23.97 0.64
C ASN A 175 -14.27 -23.78 0.93
N PRO A 176 -13.49 -24.86 1.11
CA PRO A 176 -12.08 -24.77 1.43
C PRO A 176 -11.24 -24.16 0.30
N ASP A 177 -11.57 -24.41 -0.96
CA ASP A 177 -10.86 -23.85 -2.12
C ASP A 177 -11.08 -22.33 -2.19
N LEU A 178 -12.30 -21.87 -1.92
CA LEU A 178 -12.60 -20.43 -1.89
C LEU A 178 -11.87 -19.72 -0.74
N ASN A 179 -11.72 -20.37 0.42
CA ASN A 179 -10.89 -19.84 1.51
C ASN A 179 -9.43 -19.68 1.09
N LEU A 180 -8.87 -20.64 0.34
CA LEU A 180 -7.50 -20.52 -0.20
C LEU A 180 -7.38 -19.39 -1.22
N VAL A 181 -8.41 -19.19 -2.06
CA VAL A 181 -8.45 -18.04 -2.99
C VAL A 181 -8.44 -16.73 -2.21
N TYR A 182 -9.27 -16.57 -1.17
CA TYR A 182 -9.27 -15.35 -0.35
C TYR A 182 -7.94 -15.10 0.36
N LEU A 183 -7.33 -16.12 0.94
CA LEU A 183 -6.00 -16.00 1.56
C LEU A 183 -4.94 -15.61 0.52
N SER A 184 -4.98 -16.21 -0.67
CA SER A 184 -4.04 -15.90 -1.76
C SER A 184 -4.21 -14.46 -2.24
N CYS A 185 -5.46 -14.03 -2.45
CA CYS A 185 -5.80 -12.65 -2.80
C CYS A 185 -5.28 -11.66 -1.74
N TRP A 186 -5.47 -11.97 -0.46
CA TRP A 186 -5.00 -11.11 0.63
C TRP A 186 -3.48 -10.99 0.64
N LEU A 187 -2.77 -12.12 0.51
CA LEU A 187 -1.31 -12.19 0.55
C LEU A 187 -0.67 -11.47 -0.64
N HIS A 188 -1.13 -11.80 -1.85
CA HIS A 188 -0.48 -11.37 -3.08
C HIS A 188 -0.92 -9.99 -3.57
N GLN A 189 -2.01 -9.43 -3.02
CA GLN A 189 -2.51 -8.10 -3.35
C GLN A 189 -2.64 -7.89 -4.87
N PRO A 190 -3.55 -8.60 -5.55
CA PRO A 190 -3.60 -8.68 -7.01
C PRO A 190 -3.78 -7.33 -7.71
N PHE A 191 -4.26 -6.29 -7.01
CA PHE A 191 -4.37 -4.94 -7.54
C PHE A 191 -3.08 -4.12 -7.40
N PHE A 192 -2.11 -4.56 -6.59
CA PHE A 192 -0.76 -4.01 -6.59
C PHE A 192 0.08 -4.65 -7.69
N GLN A 193 -0.10 -4.14 -8.89
CA GLN A 193 0.71 -4.54 -10.03
C GLN A 193 2.18 -4.14 -9.80
N THR A 194 3.10 -4.79 -10.52
CA THR A 194 4.52 -4.39 -10.54
C THR A 194 4.67 -2.90 -10.81
N GLN A 195 3.79 -2.34 -11.65
CA GLN A 195 3.74 -0.92 -11.96
C GLN A 195 3.52 -0.03 -10.74
N THR A 196 2.68 -0.42 -9.77
CA THR A 196 2.42 0.36 -8.55
C THR A 196 3.71 0.57 -7.75
N ARG A 197 4.50 -0.50 -7.58
CA ARG A 197 5.80 -0.43 -6.88
C ARG A 197 6.82 0.38 -7.66
N LEU A 198 6.89 0.19 -8.98
CA LEU A 198 7.78 0.96 -9.85
C LEU A 198 7.44 2.45 -9.83
N SER A 199 6.15 2.81 -9.86
CA SER A 199 5.69 4.19 -9.76
C SER A 199 6.10 4.85 -8.45
N LEU A 200 6.05 4.12 -7.32
CA LEU A 200 6.54 4.64 -6.05
C LEU A 200 8.06 4.81 -6.04
N GLU A 201 8.83 3.82 -6.51
CA GLU A 201 10.28 3.95 -6.58
C GLU A 201 10.70 5.09 -7.52
N ALA A 202 10.00 5.28 -8.65
CA ALA A 202 10.20 6.43 -9.54
C ALA A 202 9.89 7.76 -8.84
N LEU A 203 8.80 7.84 -8.06
CA LEU A 203 8.46 9.02 -7.26
C LEU A 203 9.58 9.35 -6.25
N LEU A 204 10.14 8.35 -5.59
CA LEU A 204 11.21 8.50 -4.60
C LEU A 204 12.55 8.87 -5.25
N LEU A 205 12.86 8.28 -6.39
CA LEU A 205 14.03 8.63 -7.19
C LEU A 205 13.93 10.07 -7.69
N GLU A 206 12.79 10.48 -8.25
CA GLU A 206 12.64 11.85 -8.76
C GLU A 206 12.73 12.92 -7.68
N THR A 207 12.26 12.63 -6.47
CA THR A 207 12.35 13.56 -5.34
C THR A 207 13.67 13.48 -4.57
N GLY A 208 14.59 12.61 -5.01
CA GLY A 208 15.92 12.44 -4.41
C GLY A 208 15.93 11.74 -3.06
N HIS A 209 14.92 10.91 -2.78
CA HIS A 209 14.91 9.98 -1.63
C HIS A 209 15.63 8.66 -1.96
N ARG A 210 15.77 8.34 -3.24
CA ARG A 210 16.61 7.25 -3.75
C ARG A 210 17.76 7.84 -4.59
N PRO A 211 18.94 7.21 -4.57
CA PRO A 211 19.99 7.56 -5.51
C PRO A 211 19.57 7.20 -6.95
N LEU A 212 20.11 7.96 -7.90
CA LEU A 212 20.03 7.69 -9.33
C LEU A 212 21.06 6.64 -9.76
#